data_AF-A0A8X7N1Q3-F1
#
_entry.id   AF-A0A8X7N1Q3-F1
#
_cell.length_a   1.000
_cell.length_b   1.000
_cell.length_c   1.000
_cell.angle_alpha   90.00
_cell.angle_beta   90.00
_cell.angle_gamma   90.00
#
_symmetry.space_group_name_H-M   'P 1'
#
loop_
_entity.id
_entity.type
_entity.pdbx_description
1 polymer ?
#
loop_
_entity_poly.entity_id
_entity_poly.type
_entity_poly.pdbx_seq_one_letter_code
_entity_poly.pdbx_strand_id
1 'polypeptide(L)'
;MHLPLPFVALLSLLPLAQTLPSSSPFIGVDAILKRYGIASRSPEAYASQLPALRHNYPQPPNSSRLVLQPEYRARTPFDWASIALALHQEYIELDGFNYAIARFTPAEWEAWDINQNYVHLIRFFAQQEEGHSTAFANMLGPRAPLPCE
;
A
#
# COMPACT_ATOMS: atom_id res chain seq x y z
N MET A 1 -25.79 -22.51 -46.22
CA MET A 1 -25.86 -22.39 -44.74
C MET A 1 -25.59 -20.95 -44.38
N HIS A 2 -26.66 -20.23 -44.00
CA HIS A 2 -26.61 -18.83 -43.60
C HIS A 2 -26.40 -18.74 -42.09
N LEU A 3 -25.38 -18.00 -41.66
CA LEU A 3 -25.20 -17.61 -40.26
C LEU A 3 -26.22 -16.50 -39.90
N PRO A 4 -26.85 -16.54 -38.71
CA PRO A 4 -27.77 -15.50 -38.29
C PRO A 4 -27.02 -14.24 -37.84
N LEU A 5 -27.63 -13.08 -38.11
CA LEU A 5 -27.13 -11.73 -37.79
C LEU A 5 -27.36 -11.31 -36.31
N PRO A 6 -26.47 -11.67 -35.38
CA PRO A 6 -26.16 -10.69 -34.34
C PRO A 6 -24.67 -10.60 -34.00
N PHE A 7 -23.78 -10.93 -34.94
CA PHE A 7 -22.32 -10.95 -34.67
C PHE A 7 -21.51 -9.83 -35.34
N VAL A 8 -22.15 -8.91 -36.07
CA VAL A 8 -21.46 -7.82 -36.80
C VAL A 8 -21.66 -6.45 -36.14
N ALA A 9 -22.45 -6.34 -35.07
CA ALA A 9 -22.77 -5.05 -34.45
C ALA A 9 -21.92 -4.67 -33.21
N LEU A 10 -20.91 -5.45 -32.82
CA LEU A 10 -20.05 -5.11 -31.66
C LEU A 10 -18.58 -4.80 -31.99
N LEU A 11 -18.23 -4.68 -33.27
CA LEU A 11 -16.85 -4.43 -33.72
C LEU A 11 -16.64 -3.06 -34.38
N SER A 12 -17.61 -2.15 -34.33
CA SER A 12 -17.48 -0.78 -34.86
C SER A 12 -17.28 0.31 -33.79
N LEU A 13 -17.01 -0.04 -32.53
CA LEU A 13 -16.74 0.91 -31.44
C LEU A 13 -15.26 0.96 -30.98
N LEU A 14 -14.33 0.40 -31.76
CA LEU A 14 -12.89 0.65 -31.59
C LEU A 14 -12.40 1.42 -32.82
N PRO A 15 -12.36 2.76 -32.71
CA PRO A 15 -11.06 3.36 -32.39
C PRO A 15 -11.22 4.56 -31.46
N LEU A 16 -11.18 4.34 -30.15
CA LEU A 16 -10.98 5.43 -29.18
C LEU A 16 -10.29 4.97 -27.89
N ALA A 17 -9.44 3.95 -27.98
CA ALA A 17 -8.65 3.46 -26.84
C ALA A 17 -7.12 3.62 -27.03
N GLN A 18 -6.66 4.41 -28.01
CA GLN A 18 -5.22 4.59 -28.27
C GLN A 18 -4.68 6.00 -28.01
N THR A 19 -5.42 6.88 -27.34
CA THR A 19 -4.89 8.19 -26.91
C THR A 19 -5.26 8.56 -25.48
N LEU A 20 -5.71 7.61 -24.65
CA LEU A 20 -5.82 7.89 -23.23
C LEU A 20 -4.39 7.96 -22.66
N PRO A 21 -3.95 9.11 -22.11
CA PRO A 21 -2.72 9.12 -21.34
C PRO A 21 -2.88 8.06 -20.25
N SER A 22 -1.85 7.24 -20.07
CA SER A 22 -1.69 6.35 -18.92
C SER A 22 -1.85 7.19 -17.66
N SER A 23 -3.09 7.32 -17.22
CA SER A 23 -3.49 7.98 -15.99
C SER A 23 -3.97 6.83 -15.14
N SER A 24 -3.00 6.04 -14.69
CA SER A 24 -3.18 5.24 -13.49
C SER A 24 -3.95 6.10 -12.49
N PRO A 25 -5.07 5.61 -11.93
CA PRO A 25 -5.86 6.35 -10.94
C PRO A 25 -5.14 6.44 -9.59
N PHE A 26 -3.85 6.08 -9.55
CA PHE A 26 -2.94 6.58 -8.54
C PHE A 26 -2.96 8.10 -8.62
N ILE A 27 -3.83 8.70 -7.81
CA ILE A 27 -3.67 10.08 -7.39
C ILE A 27 -2.26 10.11 -6.82
N GLY A 28 -1.31 10.62 -7.64
CA GLY A 28 0.08 10.66 -7.25
C GLY A 28 0.17 11.30 -5.87
N VAL A 29 1.09 10.82 -5.04
CA VAL A 29 1.30 11.36 -3.69
C VAL A 29 1.35 12.89 -3.75
N ASP A 30 1.94 13.45 -4.79
CA ASP A 30 1.95 14.89 -5.10
C ASP A 30 0.56 15.54 -5.18
N ALA A 31 -0.42 14.91 -5.82
CA ALA A 31 -1.78 15.44 -5.94
C ALA A 31 -2.56 15.37 -4.62
N ILE A 32 -2.35 14.31 -3.82
CA ILE A 32 -2.89 14.22 -2.44
C ILE A 32 -2.26 15.32 -1.58
N LEU A 33 -0.93 15.39 -1.58
CA LEU A 33 -0.18 16.38 -0.83
C LEU A 33 -0.56 17.82 -1.25
N LYS A 34 -0.81 18.08 -2.54
CA LYS A 34 -1.18 19.42 -3.03
C LYS A 34 -2.60 19.80 -2.62
N ARG A 35 -3.52 18.83 -2.60
CA ARG A 35 -4.90 19.00 -2.13
C ARG A 35 -4.98 19.34 -0.64
N TYR A 36 -4.08 18.79 0.18
CA TYR A 36 -3.99 19.09 1.61
C TYR A 36 -2.97 20.20 1.96
N GLY A 37 -2.40 20.90 0.97
CA GLY A 37 -1.46 22.01 1.19
C GLY A 37 -0.06 21.59 1.69
N ILE A 38 0.29 20.32 1.56
CA ILE A 38 1.56 19.71 2.00
C ILE A 38 2.62 19.72 0.88
N ALA A 39 2.22 19.71 -0.40
CA ALA A 39 3.12 19.52 -1.55
C ALA A 39 4.12 20.67 -1.86
N SER A 40 4.15 21.76 -1.10
CA SER A 40 5.08 22.86 -1.34
C SER A 40 6.20 22.97 -0.31
N ARG A 41 6.33 21.99 0.58
CA ARG A 41 7.33 22.03 1.64
C ARG A 41 8.26 20.85 1.42
N SER A 42 9.55 21.15 1.24
CA SER A 42 10.58 20.11 1.24
C SER A 42 10.37 19.18 2.44
N PRO A 43 10.82 17.91 2.41
CA PRO A 43 10.70 17.01 3.54
C PRO A 43 11.14 17.66 4.88
N GLU A 44 12.16 18.53 4.85
CA GLU A 44 12.60 19.32 6.00
C GLU A 44 11.58 20.38 6.45
N ALA A 45 10.91 21.05 5.51
CA ALA A 45 9.87 22.03 5.80
C ALA A 45 8.56 21.39 6.29
N TYR A 46 8.25 20.15 5.90
CA TYR A 46 7.15 19.38 6.51
C TYR A 46 7.51 18.92 7.91
N ALA A 47 8.71 18.37 8.09
CA ALA A 47 9.23 17.96 9.40
C ALA A 47 9.18 19.12 10.41
N SER A 48 9.71 20.29 10.09
CA SER A 48 9.71 21.47 10.99
C SER A 48 8.33 21.98 11.43
N GLN A 49 7.23 21.52 10.81
CA GLN A 49 5.86 21.92 11.15
C GLN A 49 5.06 20.86 11.87
N LEU A 50 5.52 19.60 11.88
CA LEU A 50 4.90 18.58 12.70
C LEU A 50 4.95 19.04 14.17
N PRO A 51 3.82 19.06 14.90
CA PRO A 51 3.80 19.43 16.31
C PRO A 51 4.77 18.58 17.15
N ALA A 52 5.00 17.33 16.72
CA ALA A 52 5.99 16.41 17.28
C ALA A 52 7.45 16.89 17.16
N LEU A 53 7.76 17.89 16.32
CA LEU A 53 9.10 18.48 16.21
C LEU A 53 9.22 19.86 16.87
N ARG A 54 8.11 20.38 17.45
CA ARG A 54 8.12 21.61 18.28
C ARG A 54 8.31 21.34 19.75
N HIS A 55 8.03 20.11 20.21
CA HIS A 55 8.45 19.66 21.53
C HIS A 55 9.90 19.19 21.48
N ASN A 56 10.62 19.31 22.60
CA ASN A 56 11.92 18.67 22.84
C ASN A 56 11.77 17.14 22.85
N TYR A 57 11.28 16.57 21.77
CA TYR A 57 11.41 15.15 21.53
C TYR A 57 12.90 14.87 21.39
N PRO A 58 13.43 13.86 22.10
CA PRO A 58 14.77 13.39 21.86
C PRO A 58 14.89 13.17 20.35
N GLN A 59 15.85 13.88 19.73
CA GLN A 59 16.09 13.75 18.29
C GLN A 59 16.12 12.26 17.94
N PRO A 60 15.51 11.84 16.82
CA PRO A 60 15.66 10.46 16.38
C PRO A 60 17.16 10.16 16.36
N PRO A 61 17.59 8.99 16.89
CA PRO A 61 19.00 8.67 16.95
C PRO A 61 19.60 8.85 15.55
N ASN A 62 20.72 9.57 15.46
CA ASN A 62 21.39 9.71 14.18
C ASN A 62 21.71 8.31 13.64
N SER A 63 21.49 8.06 12.35
CA SER A 63 21.79 6.77 11.74
C SER A 63 23.28 6.41 11.79
N SER A 64 24.13 7.35 12.20
CA SER A 64 25.58 7.23 12.38
C SER A 64 26.03 6.84 13.78
N ARG A 65 25.15 6.72 14.78
CA ARG A 65 25.48 6.08 16.07
C ARG A 65 24.79 4.74 16.15
N LEU A 66 25.59 3.69 16.16
CA LEU A 66 25.15 2.35 16.54
C LEU A 66 24.60 2.43 17.98
N VAL A 67 23.27 2.36 18.12
CA VAL A 67 22.64 2.18 19.42
C VAL A 67 22.79 0.69 19.75
N LEU A 68 23.56 0.37 20.80
CA LEU A 68 23.85 -1.02 21.18
C LEU A 68 22.59 -1.82 21.58
N GLN A 69 21.53 -1.13 22.01
CA GLN A 69 20.21 -1.68 22.32
C GLN A 69 19.14 -0.73 21.77
N PRO A 70 18.86 -0.77 20.46
CA PRO A 70 17.88 0.11 19.86
C PRO A 70 16.48 -0.25 20.37
N GLU A 71 15.71 0.76 20.76
CA GLU A 71 14.32 0.58 21.15
C GLU A 71 13.40 1.02 20.01
N TYR A 72 12.79 0.04 19.35
CA TYR A 72 11.83 0.25 18.26
C TYR A 72 10.41 0.19 18.82
N ARG A 73 9.88 1.36 19.20
CA ARG A 73 8.49 1.52 19.66
C ARG A 73 7.94 2.90 19.30
N ALA A 74 6.63 3.01 19.20
CA ALA A 74 5.95 4.30 19.16
C ALA A 74 6.27 5.11 20.44
N ARG A 75 6.73 6.37 20.30
CA ARG A 75 7.13 7.23 21.44
C ARG A 75 6.08 8.29 21.76
N THR A 76 5.24 8.62 20.80
CA THR A 76 4.20 9.65 20.93
C THR A 76 2.82 9.10 20.60
N PRO A 77 1.72 9.74 21.06
CA PRO A 77 0.38 9.39 20.60
C PRO A 77 0.24 9.48 19.07
N PHE A 78 0.93 10.42 18.43
CA PHE A 78 0.92 10.56 16.98
C PHE A 78 1.68 9.43 16.28
N ASP A 79 2.84 9.00 16.83
CA ASP A 79 3.58 7.84 16.32
C ASP A 79 2.71 6.59 16.41
N TRP A 80 2.05 6.40 17.56
CA TRP A 80 1.18 5.26 17.78
C TRP A 80 0.04 5.24 16.77
N ALA A 81 -0.66 6.36 16.58
CA ALA A 81 -1.75 6.45 15.61
C ALA A 81 -1.27 6.26 14.16
N SER A 82 -0.09 6.79 13.82
CA SER A 82 0.49 6.66 12.48
C SER A 82 0.92 5.22 12.17
N ILE A 83 1.57 4.55 13.13
CA ILE A 83 1.99 3.15 12.98
C ILE A 83 0.78 2.22 13.03
N ALA A 84 -0.23 2.52 13.86
CA ALA A 84 -1.49 1.77 13.85
C ALA A 84 -2.21 1.86 12.50
N LEU A 85 -2.21 3.05 11.87
CA LEU A 85 -2.73 3.21 10.51
C LEU A 85 -1.95 2.37 9.49
N ALA A 86 -0.62 2.37 9.58
CA ALA A 86 0.22 1.53 8.73
C ALA A 86 -0.08 0.03 8.93
N LEU A 87 -0.16 -0.43 10.19
CA LEU A 87 -0.51 -1.82 10.51
C LEU A 87 -1.86 -2.23 9.91
N HIS A 88 -2.87 -1.36 9.95
CA HIS A 88 -4.14 -1.64 9.29
C HIS A 88 -4.01 -1.81 7.78
N GLN A 89 -3.14 -1.02 7.14
CA GLN A 89 -2.89 -1.17 5.71
C GLN A 89 -2.19 -2.51 5.40
N GLU A 90 -1.19 -2.90 6.18
CA GLU A 90 -0.52 -4.20 6.02
C GLU A 90 -1.51 -5.37 6.15
N TYR A 91 -2.45 -5.29 7.08
CA TYR A 91 -3.52 -6.30 7.19
C TYR A 91 -4.44 -6.32 5.96
N ILE A 92 -4.85 -5.16 5.45
CA ILE A 92 -5.67 -5.08 4.23
C ILE A 92 -4.94 -5.70 3.03
N GLU A 93 -3.64 -5.45 2.90
CA GLU A 93 -2.81 -6.00 1.82
C GLU A 93 -2.65 -7.51 1.98
N LEU A 94 -2.31 -7.99 3.19
CA LEU A 94 -2.23 -9.41 3.53
C LEU A 94 -3.52 -10.17 3.21
N ASP A 95 -4.65 -9.66 3.67
CA ASP A 95 -5.96 -10.25 3.43
C ASP A 95 -6.31 -10.22 1.94
N GLY A 96 -6.03 -9.11 1.25
CA GLY A 96 -6.24 -8.98 -0.19
C GLY A 96 -5.46 -10.01 -1.00
N PHE A 97 -4.19 -10.23 -0.67
CA PHE A 97 -3.37 -11.24 -1.33
C PHE A 97 -3.86 -12.65 -1.03
N ASN A 98 -4.08 -12.98 0.25
CA ASN A 98 -4.55 -14.31 0.64
C ASN A 98 -5.93 -14.65 0.06
N TYR A 99 -6.85 -13.67 0.05
CA TYR A 99 -8.16 -13.82 -0.57
C TYR A 99 -8.03 -14.10 -2.07
N ALA A 100 -7.24 -13.30 -2.80
CA ALA A 100 -7.07 -13.49 -4.23
C ALA A 100 -6.51 -14.90 -4.55
N ILE A 101 -5.49 -15.32 -3.80
CA ILE A 101 -4.88 -16.66 -3.92
C ILE A 101 -5.91 -17.78 -3.70
N ALA A 102 -6.78 -17.63 -2.70
CA ALA A 102 -7.77 -18.65 -2.37
C ALA A 102 -8.98 -18.64 -3.33
N ARG A 103 -9.34 -17.46 -3.85
CA ARG A 103 -10.58 -17.24 -4.59
C ARG A 103 -10.47 -17.64 -6.06
N PHE A 104 -9.34 -17.38 -6.71
CA PHE A 104 -9.21 -17.50 -8.15
C PHE A 104 -8.51 -18.79 -8.55
N THR A 105 -9.10 -19.46 -9.55
CA THR A 105 -8.56 -20.68 -10.16
C THR A 105 -7.42 -20.36 -11.14
N PRO A 106 -6.54 -21.33 -11.45
CA PRO A 106 -5.49 -21.12 -12.46
C PRO A 106 -6.01 -20.61 -13.81
N ALA A 107 -7.18 -21.09 -14.26
CA ALA A 107 -7.78 -20.66 -15.52
C ALA A 107 -8.29 -19.20 -15.47
N GLU A 108 -8.84 -18.76 -14.34
CA GLU A 108 -9.25 -17.35 -14.15
C GLU A 108 -8.02 -16.42 -14.14
N TRP A 109 -6.91 -16.84 -13.52
CA TRP A 109 -5.66 -16.10 -13.56
C TRP A 109 -5.08 -16.00 -14.98
N GLU A 110 -5.05 -17.10 -15.71
CA GLU A 110 -4.58 -17.13 -17.10
C GLU A 110 -5.44 -16.27 -18.03
N ALA A 111 -6.76 -16.17 -17.79
CA ALA A 111 -7.64 -15.30 -18.54
C ALA A 111 -7.30 -13.80 -18.39
N TRP A 112 -6.51 -13.42 -17.39
CA TRP A 112 -5.98 -12.08 -17.18
C TRP A 112 -4.48 -11.95 -17.45
N ASP A 113 -3.89 -12.92 -18.16
CA ASP A 113 -2.45 -13.01 -18.44
C ASP A 113 -1.57 -13.09 -17.17
N ILE A 114 -2.16 -13.50 -16.03
CA ILE A 114 -1.45 -13.73 -14.78
C ILE A 114 -1.02 -15.20 -14.72
N ASN A 115 0.18 -15.48 -15.21
CA ASN A 115 0.75 -16.82 -15.13
C ASN A 115 1.19 -17.22 -13.71
N GLN A 116 1.56 -18.48 -13.53
CA GLN A 116 1.95 -19.03 -12.22
C GLN A 116 3.14 -18.33 -11.55
N ASN A 117 4.07 -17.73 -12.31
CA ASN A 117 5.18 -16.97 -11.72
C ASN A 117 4.68 -15.69 -11.03
N TYR A 118 3.67 -15.02 -11.61
CA TYR A 118 3.05 -13.86 -10.96
C TYR A 118 2.24 -14.27 -9.73
N VAL A 119 1.52 -15.39 -9.79
CA VAL A 119 0.84 -15.93 -8.60
C VAL A 119 1.84 -16.27 -7.48
N HIS A 120 3.02 -16.79 -7.83
CA HIS A 120 4.10 -16.99 -6.86
C HIS A 120 4.58 -15.67 -6.25
N LEU A 121 4.70 -14.61 -7.05
CA LEU A 121 5.06 -13.28 -6.56
C LEU A 121 4.00 -12.71 -5.60
N ILE A 122 2.71 -12.92 -5.90
CA ILE A 122 1.60 -12.52 -5.00
C ILE A 122 1.71 -13.25 -3.65
N ARG A 123 2.03 -14.56 -3.65
CA ARG A 123 2.28 -15.31 -2.42
C ARG A 123 3.47 -14.77 -1.63
N PHE A 124 4.52 -14.34 -2.34
CA PHE A 124 5.68 -13.72 -1.71
C PHE A 124 5.34 -12.37 -1.08
N PHE A 125 4.51 -11.54 -1.73
CA PHE A 125 4.02 -10.30 -1.11
C PHE A 125 3.17 -10.57 0.12
N ALA A 126 2.27 -11.55 0.10
CA ALA A 126 1.53 -11.96 1.31
C ALA A 126 2.46 -12.30 2.48
N GLN A 127 3.56 -13.01 2.23
CA GLN A 127 4.55 -13.32 3.28
C GLN A 127 5.31 -12.09 3.79
N GLN A 128 5.55 -11.09 2.92
CA GLN A 128 6.15 -9.82 3.34
C GLN A 128 5.21 -9.07 4.28
N GLU A 129 3.92 -9.02 3.97
CA GLU A 129 2.96 -8.27 4.78
C GLU A 129 2.72 -8.91 6.16
N GLU A 130 2.90 -10.23 6.31
CA GLU A 130 2.97 -10.88 7.63
C GLU A 130 4.16 -10.36 8.46
N GLY A 131 5.32 -10.22 7.81
CA GLY A 131 6.54 -9.65 8.41
C GLY A 131 6.38 -8.18 8.80
N HIS A 132 5.82 -7.35 7.90
CA HIS A 132 5.54 -5.94 8.15
C HIS A 132 4.53 -5.77 9.28
N SER A 133 3.42 -6.51 9.23
CA SER A 133 2.40 -6.50 10.29
C SER A 133 2.99 -6.88 11.64
N THR A 134 3.83 -7.91 11.69
CA THR A 134 4.52 -8.33 12.91
C THR A 134 5.45 -7.23 13.43
N ALA A 135 6.22 -6.60 12.56
CA ALA A 135 7.12 -5.51 12.94
C ALA A 135 6.36 -4.32 13.54
N PHE A 136 5.27 -3.88 12.90
CA PHE A 136 4.46 -2.77 13.42
C PHE A 136 3.72 -3.14 14.71
N ALA A 137 3.17 -4.34 14.82
CA ALA A 137 2.55 -4.82 16.05
C ALA A 137 3.55 -4.81 17.22
N ASN A 138 4.78 -5.26 16.99
CA ASN A 138 5.85 -5.21 17.99
C ASN A 138 6.18 -3.77 18.43
N MET A 139 6.18 -2.81 17.49
CA MET A 139 6.42 -1.40 17.80
C MET A 139 5.26 -0.74 18.59
N LEU A 140 4.03 -1.22 18.40
CA LEU A 140 2.82 -0.74 19.10
C LEU A 140 2.59 -1.43 20.46
N GLY A 141 3.19 -2.60 20.66
CA GLY A 141 3.14 -3.38 21.89
C GLY A 141 1.77 -4.04 22.13
N PRO A 142 1.42 -4.34 23.39
CA PRO A 142 0.23 -5.15 23.72
C PRO A 142 -1.13 -4.57 23.31
N ARG A 143 -1.16 -3.30 22.88
CA ARG A 143 -2.39 -2.63 22.41
C ARG A 143 -2.45 -2.49 20.89
N ALA A 144 -1.53 -3.13 20.17
CA ALA A 144 -1.57 -3.14 18.70
C ALA A 144 -2.97 -3.55 18.20
N PRO A 145 -3.50 -2.87 17.18
CA PRO A 145 -4.70 -3.33 16.48
C PRO A 145 -4.57 -4.78 16.04
N LEU A 146 -5.66 -5.53 16.11
CA LEU A 146 -5.75 -6.89 15.59
C LEU A 146 -6.20 -6.87 14.12
N PRO A 147 -5.92 -7.95 13.37
CA PRO A 147 -6.52 -8.15 12.05
C PRO A 147 -8.06 -8.13 12.15
N CYS A 148 -8.73 -7.80 11.05
CA CYS A 148 -10.19 -7.92 10.98
C CYS A 148 -10.59 -9.40 10.94
N GLU A 149 -11.72 -9.72 11.55
CA GLU A 149 -12.36 -11.06 11.48
C GLU A 149 -13.42 -11.13 10.39
#